data_AF-A0AAW2DLL8-F1
#
_entry.id   AF-A0AAW2DLL8-F1
#
_cell.length_a   1.000
_cell.length_b   1.000
_cell.length_c   1.000
_cell.angle_alpha   90.00
_cell.angle_beta   90.00
_cell.angle_gamma   90.00
#
_symmetry.space_group_name_H-M   'P 1'
#
loop_
_entity.id
_entity.type
_entity.pdbx_description
1 polymer ?
#
loop_
_entity_poly.entity_id
_entity_poly.type
_entity_poly.pdbx_seq_one_letter_code
_entity_poly.pdbx_strand_id
1 'polypeptide(L)' 'MVIQAVTHGNSEVAEYVHIVEDIRILAADFDFIQFSRVKRNCNVVADALAKKAKDSLSLAVWLEEVPEDITTLLLFDIP' A
#
# COMPACT_ATOMS: atom_id res chain seq x y z
N MET A 1 0.87 10.70 -10.51
CA MET A 1 0.43 11.37 -9.27
C MET A 1 1.20 10.89 -8.06
N VAL A 2 0.79 9.89 -7.25
CA VAL A 2 1.42 9.66 -5.92
C VAL A 2 2.93 9.37 -5.96
N ILE A 3 3.41 8.41 -6.76
CA ILE A 3 4.86 8.14 -6.89
C ILE A 3 5.62 9.39 -7.31
N GLN A 4 5.09 10.15 -8.28
CA GLN A 4 5.73 11.39 -8.72
C GLN A 4 5.73 12.46 -7.63
N ALA A 5 4.64 12.58 -6.86
CA ALA A 5 4.53 13.51 -5.75
C ALA A 5 5.57 13.19 -4.68
N VAL A 6 5.68 11.93 -4.26
CA VAL A 6 6.68 11.48 -3.27
C VAL A 6 8.11 11.65 -3.79
N THR A 7 8.38 11.35 -5.06
CA THR A 7 9.74 11.47 -5.62
C THR A 7 10.17 12.91 -5.90
N HIS A 8 9.29 13.76 -6.45
CA HIS A 8 9.68 15.08 -7.01
C HIS A 8 9.11 16.29 -6.25
N GLY A 9 8.22 16.10 -5.28
CA GLY A 9 7.71 17.21 -4.46
C GLY A 9 6.63 18.07 -5.10
N ASN A 10 6.37 17.92 -6.41
CA ASN A 10 5.24 18.57 -7.07
C ASN A 10 3.96 17.77 -6.82
N SER A 11 3.06 18.30 -6.00
CA SER A 11 1.75 17.69 -5.74
C SER A 11 0.62 18.66 -6.13
N GLU A 12 0.00 18.41 -7.28
CA GLU A 12 -1.37 18.88 -7.56
C GLU A 12 -2.42 18.04 -6.79
N VAL A 13 -1.99 17.24 -5.80
CA VAL A 13 -2.83 16.24 -5.13
C VAL A 13 -3.20 16.71 -3.73
N ALA A 14 -4.06 17.73 -3.65
CA ALA A 14 -4.52 18.32 -2.38
C ALA A 14 -5.07 17.27 -1.40
N GLU A 15 -5.73 16.21 -1.91
CA GLU A 15 -6.36 15.16 -1.09
C GLU A 15 -5.38 14.27 -0.33
N TYR A 16 -4.11 14.18 -0.74
CA TYR A 16 -3.14 13.27 -0.13
C TYR A 16 -1.84 13.96 0.33
N VAL A 17 -1.83 15.29 0.43
CA VAL A 17 -0.62 16.07 0.79
C VAL A 17 -0.02 15.59 2.11
N HIS A 18 -0.84 15.37 3.14
CA HIS A 18 -0.35 14.93 4.46
C HIS A 18 0.32 13.55 4.40
N ILE A 19 -0.29 12.59 3.71
CA ILE A 19 0.28 11.24 3.54
C ILE A 19 1.59 11.30 2.73
N VAL A 20 1.65 12.15 1.69
CA VAL A 20 2.88 12.33 0.91
C VAL A 20 4.00 12.92 1.77
N GLU A 21 3.68 13.87 2.64
CA GLU A 21 4.66 14.48 3.55
C GLU A 21 5.16 13.47 4.59
N ASP A 22 4.27 12.69 5.19
CA ASP A 22 4.65 11.63 6.14
C ASP A 22 5.60 10.62 5.47
N ILE A 23 5.31 10.21 4.23
CA ILE A 23 6.19 9.31 3.48
C ILE A 23 7.57 9.95 3.28
N ARG A 24 7.66 11.26 2.98
CA ARG A 24 8.95 11.95 2.80
C ARG A 24 9.75 12.02 4.09
N ILE A 25 9.09 12.33 5.21
CA ILE A 25 9.72 12.40 6.52
C ILE A 25 10.33 11.05 6.86
N LEU A 26 9.55 9.98 6.75
CA LEU A 26 10.04 8.62 7.01
C LEU A 26 11.13 8.19 6.01
N ALA A 27 11.01 8.60 4.74
CA ALA A 27 12.00 8.29 3.71
C ALA A 27 13.37 8.96 3.97
N ALA A 28 13.40 10.09 4.67
CA ALA A 28 14.64 10.80 5.01
C ALA A 28 15.52 10.01 6.00
N ASP A 29 14.95 9.04 6.72
CA ASP A 29 15.68 8.18 7.65
C ASP A 29 16.45 7.04 6.94
N PHE A 30 16.27 6.87 5.64
CA PHE A 30 16.96 5.85 4.84
C PHE A 30 18.13 6.43 4.06
N ASP A 31 19.28 5.75 4.09
CA ASP A 31 20.45 6.12 3.26
C ASP A 31 20.15 6.10 1.76
N PHE A 32 19.25 5.22 1.33
CA PHE A 32 18.78 5.11 -0.05
C PHE A 32 17.35 4.57 -0.10
N ILE A 33 16.52 5.18 -0.95
CA ILE A 33 15.15 4.73 -1.20
C ILE A 33 14.77 4.89 -2.68
N GLN A 34 14.04 3.91 -3.21
CA GLN A 34 13.51 3.95 -4.57
C GLN A 34 12.02 3.66 -4.57
N PHE A 35 11.24 4.59 -5.12
CA PHE A 35 9.80 4.41 -5.33
C PHE A 35 9.54 3.88 -6.73
N SER A 36 8.75 2.81 -6.86
CA SER A 36 8.40 2.22 -8.15
C SER A 36 6.90 1.91 -8.24
N ARG A 37 6.37 1.86 -9.46
CA ARG A 37 5.02 1.38 -9.72
C ARG A 37 5.09 -0.09 -10.11
N VAL A 38 4.53 -0.95 -9.27
CA VAL A 38 4.34 -2.36 -9.59
C VAL A 38 3.01 -2.60 -10.32
N LYS A 39 2.95 -3.64 -11.15
CA LYS A 39 1.69 -4.07 -11.78
C LYS A 39 0.78 -4.66 -10.70
N ARG A 40 -0.55 -4.48 -10.85
CA ARG A 40 -1.56 -5.02 -9.92
C ARG A 40 -1.42 -6.53 -9.72
N ASN A 41 -1.05 -7.26 -10.76
CA ASN A 41 -0.86 -8.71 -10.70
C ASN A 41 0.25 -9.15 -9.73
N CYS A 42 1.20 -8.26 -9.40
CA CYS A 42 2.26 -8.52 -8.43
C CYS A 42 1.91 -7.98 -7.03
N ASN A 43 0.68 -7.52 -6.82
CA ASN A 43 0.22 -6.95 -5.56
C ASN A 43 -1.28 -7.23 -5.34
N VAL A 44 -1.75 -8.39 -5.83
CA VAL A 44 -3.18 -8.75 -5.83
C VAL A 44 -3.69 -8.93 -4.40
N VAL A 45 -2.87 -9.52 -3.53
CA VAL A 45 -3.20 -9.71 -2.12
C VAL A 45 -3.42 -8.35 -1.44
N ALA A 46 -2.51 -7.40 -1.60
CA ALA A 46 -2.67 -6.07 -0.99
C ALA A 46 -3.89 -5.31 -1.54
N ASP A 47 -4.18 -5.41 -2.84
CA ASP A 47 -5.37 -4.80 -3.45
C ASP A 47 -6.67 -5.41 -2.89
N ALA A 48 -6.72 -6.74 -2.74
CA ALA A 48 -7.86 -7.44 -2.15
C ALA A 48 -8.07 -7.05 -0.67
N LEU A 49 -6.98 -6.96 0.10
CA LEU A 49 -7.02 -6.51 1.49
C LEU A 49 -7.53 -5.08 1.64
N ALA A 50 -7.03 -4.15 0.82
CA ALA A 50 -7.47 -2.75 0.85
C ALA A 50 -8.97 -2.61 0.52
N LYS A 51 -9.47 -3.37 -0.45
CA LYS A 51 -10.90 -3.41 -0.80
C LYS A 51 -11.74 -4.00 0.33
N LYS A 52 -11.31 -5.12 0.92
CA LYS A 52 -12.01 -5.75 2.04
C LYS A 52 -12.08 -4.80 3.25
N ALA A 53 -11.01 -4.07 3.55
CA ALA A 53 -10.97 -3.12 4.65
C ALA A 53 -11.96 -1.97 4.45
N LYS A 54 -12.18 -1.51 3.21
CA LYS A 54 -13.13 -0.44 2.88
C LYS A 54 -14.57 -0.80 3.27
N ASP A 55 -14.94 -2.06 3.09
CA ASP A 55 -16.31 -2.54 3.34
C ASP A 55 -16.47 -3.16 4.75
N SER A 56 -15.39 -3.23 5.53
CA SER A 56 -15.39 -3.76 6.89
C SER A 56 -15.95 -2.74 7.88
N LEU A 57 -16.98 -3.14 8.64
CA LEU A 57 -17.61 -2.28 9.67
C LEU A 57 -16.88 -2.33 11.02
N SER A 58 -15.93 -3.24 11.20
CA SER A 58 -15.20 -3.46 12.44
C SER A 58 -13.73 -3.74 12.18
N LEU A 59 -12.89 -3.43 13.18
CA LEU A 59 -11.48 -3.79 13.17
C LEU A 59 -11.34 -5.32 13.17
N ALA A 60 -10.69 -5.86 12.13
CA ALA A 60 -10.31 -7.26 12.06
C ALA A 60 -8.79 -7.36 12.22
N VAL A 61 -8.35 -8.11 13.23
CA VAL A 61 -6.93 -8.41 13.47
C VAL A 61 -6.73 -9.90 13.29
N TRP A 62 -5.77 -10.27 12.45
CA TRP A 62 -5.43 -11.67 12.17
C TRP A 62 -4.03 -11.93 12.71
N LEU A 63 -3.91 -12.83 13.68
CA LEU A 63 -2.63 -13.17 14.31
C LEU A 63 -1.99 -14.42 13.71
N GLU A 64 -2.81 -15.40 13.34
CA GLU A 64 -2.32 -16.71 12.86
C GLU A 64 -2.75 -16.97 11.41
N GLU A 65 -4.04 -16.82 11.09
CA GLU A 65 -4.58 -17.16 9.78
C GLU A 65 -5.21 -15.96 9.08
N VAL A 66 -4.91 -15.84 7.78
CA VAL A 66 -5.53 -14.89 6.86
C VAL A 66 -6.97 -15.33 6.55
N PRO A 67 -7.91 -14.40 6.30
CA PRO A 67 -9.28 -14.74 5.92
C PRO A 67 -9.34 -15.67 4.70
N GLU A 68 -10.29 -16.60 4.71
CA GLU A 68 -10.46 -17.60 3.65
C GLU A 68 -10.55 -16.99 2.24
N ASP A 69 -11.18 -15.82 2.11
CA ASP A 69 -11.33 -15.11 0.84
C ASP A 69 -10.04 -14.47 0.31
N ILE A 70 -9.00 -14.40 1.14
CA ILE A 70 -7.65 -13.90 0.80
C ILE A 70 -6.64 -15.06 0.70
N THR A 71 -6.88 -16.17 1.38
CA THR A 71 -5.97 -17.34 1.41
C THR A 71 -5.60 -17.85 0.02
N THR A 72 -6.56 -17.89 -0.90
CA THR A 72 -6.30 -18.32 -2.28
C THR A 72 -5.35 -17.38 -3.00
N LEU A 73 -5.52 -16.06 -2.84
CA LEU A 73 -4.64 -15.06 -3.44
C LEU A 73 -3.22 -15.15 -2.87
N LEU A 74 -3.11 -15.39 -1.57
CA LEU A 74 -1.82 -15.53 -0.88
C LEU A 74 -1.03 -16.77 -1.37
N LEU A 75 -1.71 -17.89 -1.62
CA LEU A 75 -1.08 -19.10 -2.16
C LEU A 75 -0.44 -18.89 -3.54
N PHE A 76 -0.96 -17.94 -4.33
CA PHE A 76 -0.42 -17.58 -5.64
C PHE A 76 0.55 -16.39 -5.60
N ASP A 77 0.80 -15.81 -4.43
CA ASP A 77 1.71 -14.67 -4.21
C ASP A 77 3.16 -15.13 -3.91
N ILE A 78 3.43 -16.43 -4.08
CA ILE A 78 4.75 -17.03 -3.92
C ILE A 78 5.54 -16.83 -5.23
N PRO A 79 6.77 -16.27 -5.19
CA PRO A 79 7.58 -15.97 -6.37
C PRO A 79 8.02 -17.20 -7.18
#